data_AF-A0A9P0E5F1-F1
#
_entry.id   AF-A0A9P0E5F1-F1
#
_cell.length_a   1.000
_cell.length_b   1.000
_cell.length_c   1.000
_cell.angle_alpha   90.00
_cell.angle_beta   90.00
_cell.angle_gamma   90.00
#
_symmetry.space_group_name_H-M   'P 1'
#
loop_
_entity.id
_entity.type
_entity.pdbx_description
1 polymer ?
#
loop_
_entity_poly.entity_id
_entity_poly.type
_entity_poly.pdbx_seq_one_letter_code
_entity_poly.pdbx_strand_id
1 'polypeptide(L)'
;MGKEVLHNGSLYIHPFPSSELREEIHKTSYRCIASNPVGQILSRECKLRPDHVTEAIPQIKEDSETLTAKAGSAIDLLCVAQGAPPPTYR
;
A
#
# COMPACT_ATOMS: atom_id res chain seq x y z
N MET A 1 12.73 -0.63 -11.63
CA MET A 1 11.88 -0.02 -10.58
C MET A 1 12.04 1.49 -10.65
N GLY A 2 10.97 2.25 -10.95
CA GLY A 2 11.07 3.69 -11.23
C GLY A 2 9.70 4.34 -11.40
N LYS A 3 9.64 5.43 -12.17
CA LYS A 3 8.39 6.13 -12.51
C LYS A 3 8.19 6.19 -14.02
N GLU A 4 6.95 6.10 -14.47
CA GLU A 4 6.57 6.26 -15.88
C GLU A 4 5.32 7.13 -16.02
N VAL A 5 5.17 7.80 -17.16
CA VAL A 5 3.94 8.55 -17.47
C VAL A 5 3.10 7.70 -18.43
N LEU A 6 1.88 7.39 -18.00
CA LEU A 6 0.92 6.60 -18.79
C LEU A 6 0.28 7.44 -19.89
N HIS A 7 -0.29 6.77 -20.89
CA HIS A 7 -0.97 7.40 -22.03
C HIS A 7 -2.10 8.37 -21.62
N ASN A 8 -2.74 8.15 -20.47
CA ASN A 8 -3.79 9.02 -19.94
C ASN A 8 -3.23 10.25 -19.16
N GLY A 9 -1.92 10.45 -19.13
CA GLY A 9 -1.25 11.54 -18.42
C GLY A 9 -0.99 11.25 -16.92
N SER A 10 -1.32 10.07 -16.42
CA SER A 10 -1.04 9.69 -15.02
C SER A 10 0.44 9.38 -14.84
N LEU A 11 1.03 9.80 -13.71
CA LEU A 11 2.34 9.34 -13.27
C LEU A 11 2.19 8.04 -12.48
N TYR A 12 2.72 6.94 -13.00
CA TYR A 12 2.74 5.64 -12.34
C TYR A 12 4.09 5.44 -11.62
N ILE A 13 4.02 5.09 -10.34
CA ILE A 13 5.18 4.75 -9.51
C ILE A 13 5.14 3.24 -9.30
N HIS A 14 6.17 2.53 -9.76
CA HIS A 14 6.21 1.07 -9.61
C HIS A 14 6.30 0.66 -8.14
N PRO A 15 5.75 -0.50 -7.74
CA PRO A 15 5.98 -1.07 -6.42
C PRO A 15 7.47 -1.22 -6.13
N PHE A 16 7.89 -0.88 -4.92
CA PHE A 16 9.28 -0.95 -4.48
C PHE A 16 9.36 -1.51 -3.05
N PRO A 17 10.36 -2.35 -2.73
CA PRO A 17 10.65 -2.70 -1.35
C PRO A 17 11.29 -1.54 -0.59
N SER A 18 11.25 -1.59 0.74
CA SER A 18 11.89 -0.59 1.63
C SER A 18 13.37 -0.37 1.31
N SER A 19 14.09 -1.43 0.91
CA SER A 19 15.50 -1.40 0.51
C SER A 19 15.79 -0.60 -0.76
N GLU A 20 14.80 -0.37 -1.62
CA GLU A 20 14.92 0.39 -2.88
C GLU A 20 14.28 1.78 -2.79
N LEU A 21 14.03 2.28 -1.58
CA LEU A 21 13.46 3.61 -1.38
C LEU A 21 14.43 4.71 -1.89
N ARG A 22 14.11 5.29 -3.04
CA ARG A 22 14.77 6.49 -3.58
C ARG A 22 13.97 7.75 -3.26
N GLU A 23 14.57 8.70 -2.54
CA GLU A 23 13.86 9.93 -2.13
C GLU A 23 13.37 10.75 -3.33
N GLU A 24 14.21 10.88 -4.37
CA GLU A 24 13.90 11.59 -5.63
C GLU A 24 12.71 11.04 -6.41
N ILE A 25 12.29 9.78 -6.17
CA ILE A 25 11.14 9.17 -6.82
C ILE A 25 9.97 9.01 -5.85
N HIS A 26 10.24 8.46 -4.66
CA HIS A 26 9.23 7.99 -3.71
C HIS A 26 8.94 8.97 -2.58
N LYS A 27 9.80 9.97 -2.34
CA LYS A 27 9.67 10.96 -1.27
C LYS A 27 9.98 12.36 -1.78
N THR A 28 9.19 12.79 -2.76
CA THR A 28 9.35 14.08 -3.43
C THR A 28 7.98 14.66 -3.78
N SER A 29 7.99 15.82 -4.42
CA SER A 29 6.80 16.47 -4.94
C SER A 29 6.75 16.43 -6.46
N TYR A 30 5.56 16.21 -7.01
CA TYR A 30 5.30 16.21 -8.44
C TYR A 30 4.31 17.31 -8.84
N ARG A 31 4.41 17.76 -10.09
CA ARG A 31 3.44 18.66 -10.73
C ARG A 31 3.11 18.11 -12.11
N CYS A 32 1.83 18.14 -12.47
CA CYS A 32 1.39 17.83 -13.81
C CYS A 32 1.49 19.07 -14.69
N ILE A 33 1.98 18.88 -15.91
CA ILE A 33 2.07 19.92 -16.93
C ILE A 33 1.16 19.50 -18.07
N ALA A 34 0.12 20.30 -18.34
CA ALA A 34 -0.75 20.10 -19.48
C ALA A 34 -0.49 21.20 -20.50
N SER A 35 -0.11 20.83 -21.71
CA SER A 35 0.22 21.77 -22.79
C SER A 35 -0.50 21.42 -24.09
N ASN A 36 -0.92 22.46 -24.80
CA ASN A 36 -1.39 22.41 -26.17
C ASN A 36 -0.77 23.60 -26.95
N PRO A 37 -1.02 23.75 -28.27
CA PRO A 37 -0.46 24.87 -29.04
C PRO A 37 -0.88 26.27 -28.58
N VAL A 38 -1.99 26.38 -27.83
CA VAL A 38 -2.48 27.66 -27.30
C VAL A 38 -1.74 28.05 -26.02
N GLY A 39 -1.25 27.08 -25.25
CA GLY A 39 -0.47 27.35 -24.05
C GLY A 39 -0.25 26.14 -23.14
N GLN A 40 0.21 26.43 -21.93
CA GLN A 40 0.56 25.43 -20.93
C GLN A 40 0.04 25.87 -19.55
N ILE A 41 -0.43 24.89 -18.77
CA ILE A 41 -0.83 25.09 -17.38
C ILE A 41 -0.10 24.10 -16.47
N LEU A 42 0.10 24.51 -15.22
CA LEU A 42 0.77 23.75 -14.17
C LEU A 42 -0.22 23.41 -13.06
N SER A 43 -0.30 22.15 -12.66
CA SER A 43 -1.15 21.75 -11.53
C SER A 43 -0.61 22.29 -10.20
N ARG A 44 -1.43 22.15 -9.15
CA ARG A 44 -0.95 22.23 -7.76
C ARG A 44 0.11 21.16 -7.49
N GLU A 45 0.92 21.39 -6.47
CA GLU A 45 1.93 20.43 -6.01
C GLU A 45 1.28 19.18 -5.39
N CYS A 46 1.76 18.01 -5.81
CA CYS A 46 1.38 16.72 -5.26
C CYS A 46 2.57 16.14 -4.48
N LYS A 47 2.47 16.11 -3.15
CA LYS A 47 3.53 15.63 -2.28
C LYS A 47 3.40 14.12 -2.08
N LEU A 48 4.33 13.35 -2.63
CA LEU A 48 4.42 11.92 -2.43
C LEU A 48 5.24 11.63 -1.18
N ARG A 49 4.69 10.81 -0.28
CA ARG A 49 5.40 10.28 0.88
C ARG A 49 5.22 8.77 0.88
N PRO A 50 6.30 8.00 1.02
CA PRO A 50 6.19 6.56 1.19
C PRO A 50 5.54 6.30 2.55
N ASP A 51 4.67 5.31 2.62
CA ASP A 51 4.26 4.78 3.91
C ASP A 51 5.44 4.00 4.48
N HIS A 52 5.91 4.39 5.66
CA HIS A 52 7.05 3.75 6.29
C HIS A 52 6.53 2.54 7.03
N VAL A 53 6.39 1.43 6.31
CA VAL A 53 5.97 0.17 6.91
C VAL A 53 7.13 -0.36 7.73
N THR A 54 7.05 -0.18 9.06
CA THR A 54 7.94 -0.87 9.98
C THR A 54 7.67 -2.35 9.84
N GLU A 55 8.64 -3.09 9.30
CA GLU A 55 8.54 -4.55 9.21
C GLU A 55 8.29 -5.12 10.60
N ALA A 56 7.26 -5.95 10.69
CA ALA A 56 6.80 -6.51 11.94
C ALA A 56 6.42 -7.96 11.70
N ILE A 57 7.04 -8.87 12.44
CA ILE A 57 6.63 -10.26 12.43
C ILE A 57 5.14 -10.37 12.82
N PRO A 58 4.38 -11.31 12.24
CA PRO A 58 3.01 -11.54 12.66
C PRO A 58 2.92 -11.80 14.16
N GLN A 59 1.99 -11.12 14.82
CA GLN A 59 1.64 -11.31 16.22
C GLN A 59 0.15 -11.61 16.29
N ILE A 60 -0.21 -12.70 16.97
CA ILE A 60 -1.61 -13.01 17.27
C ILE A 60 -2.11 -11.94 18.23
N LYS A 61 -3.18 -11.27 17.83
CA LYS A 61 -3.87 -10.25 18.63
C LYS A 61 -5.10 -10.81 19.31
N GLU A 62 -5.79 -11.73 18.65
CA GLU A 62 -7.02 -12.32 19.15
C GLU A 62 -7.20 -13.70 18.52
N ASP A 63 -7.52 -14.70 19.35
CA ASP A 63 -7.74 -16.07 18.94
C ASP A 63 -8.81 -16.75 19.80
N SER A 64 -9.44 -17.78 19.24
CA SER A 64 -10.45 -18.57 19.95
C SER A 64 -9.80 -19.66 20.82
N GLU A 65 -10.03 -19.63 22.14
CA GLU A 65 -9.50 -20.65 23.06
C GLU A 65 -10.36 -21.92 23.13
N THR A 66 -11.60 -21.80 23.62
CA THR A 66 -12.53 -22.93 23.75
C THR A 66 -13.89 -22.56 23.22
N LEU A 67 -14.35 -23.31 22.23
CA LEU A 67 -15.65 -23.11 21.61
C LEU A 67 -16.52 -24.35 21.79
N THR A 68 -17.80 -24.15 22.11
CA THR A 68 -18.78 -25.23 22.23
C THR A 68 -19.82 -25.09 21.14
N ALA A 69 -19.98 -26.11 20.29
CA ALA A 69 -21.00 -26.15 19.25
C ALA A 69 -22.00 -27.29 19.47
N LYS A 70 -23.22 -27.08 18.97
CA LYS A 70 -24.26 -28.11 18.88
C LYS A 70 -24.07 -28.92 17.60
N ALA A 71 -24.44 -30.20 17.64
CA ALA A 71 -24.41 -31.06 16.46
C ALA A 71 -25.24 -30.44 15.32
N GLY A 72 -24.64 -30.37 14.12
CA GLY A 72 -25.25 -29.76 12.93
C GLY A 72 -25.12 -28.23 12.84
N SER A 73 -24.50 -27.56 13.82
CA SER A 73 -24.22 -26.12 13.75
C SER A 73 -22.84 -25.85 13.16
N ALA A 74 -22.71 -24.77 12.38
CA ALA A 74 -21.42 -24.24 11.97
C ALA A 74 -20.77 -23.45 13.12
N ILE A 75 -19.44 -23.41 13.13
CA ILE A 75 -18.66 -22.66 14.10
C ILE A 75 -17.46 -22.02 13.40
N ASP A 76 -17.16 -20.78 13.76
CA ASP A 76 -16.02 -20.04 13.22
C ASP A 76 -14.92 -19.97 14.29
N LEU A 77 -13.71 -20.36 13.91
CA LEU A 77 -12.51 -20.19 14.71
C LEU A 77 -11.90 -18.82 14.39
N LEU A 78 -11.96 -17.90 15.34
CA LEU A 78 -11.35 -16.58 15.19
C LEU A 78 -9.82 -16.69 15.29
N CYS A 79 -9.13 -16.07 14.35
CA CYS A 79 -7.69 -15.84 14.39
C CYS A 79 -7.38 -14.49 13.74
N VAL A 80 -6.92 -13.54 14.54
CA VAL A 80 -6.53 -12.20 14.12
C VAL A 80 -5.05 -12.03 14.38
N ALA A 81 -4.27 -11.92 13.32
CA ALA A 81 -2.85 -11.62 13.40
C ALA A 81 -2.56 -10.23 12.80
N GLN A 82 -1.64 -9.49 13.41
CA GLN A 82 -1.12 -8.23 12.90
C GLN A 82 0.36 -8.40 12.55
N GLY A 83 0.75 -7.99 11.35
CA GLY A 83 2.12 -8.05 10.87
C GLY A 83 2.30 -7.23 9.60
N ALA A 84 3.55 -6.96 9.25
CA ALA A 84 3.94 -6.30 8.04
C ALA A 84 5.13 -7.06 7.41
N PRO A 85 4.94 -7.73 6.26
CA PRO A 85 3.74 -7.74 5.40
C PRO A 85 2.52 -8.43 6.04
N PRO A 86 1.29 -8.24 5.49
CA PRO A 86 0.09 -8.86 6.02
C PRO A 86 0.23 -10.39 6.17
N PRO A 87 -0.21 -10.97 7.31
CA PRO A 87 -0.06 -12.40 7.58
C PRO A 87 -0.89 -13.26 6.62
N THR A 88 -0.44 -14.49 6.43
CA THR A 88 -1.17 -15.54 5.69
C THR A 88 -1.66 -16.59 6.67
N TYR A 89 -2.89 -17.07 6.48
CA TYR A 89 -3.53 -18.09 7.30
C TYR A 89 -3.55 -19.42 6.52
N ARG A 90 -3.30 -20.55 7.20
CA ARG A 90 -3.25 -21.89 6.60
C ARG A 90 -3.90 -22.92 7.51
#